data_AF-A0A832JKI1-F1
#
_entry.id   AF-A0A832JKI1-F1
#
_cell.length_a   1.000
_cell.length_b   1.000
_cell.length_c   1.000
_cell.angle_alpha   90.00
_cell.angle_beta   90.00
_cell.angle_gamma   90.00
#
_symmetry.space_group_name_H-M   'P 1'
#
loop_
_entity.id
_entity.type
_entity.pdbx_description
1 polymer ?
#
loop_
_entity_poly.entity_id
_entity_poly.type
_entity_poly.pdbx_seq_one_letter_code
_entity_poly.pdbx_strand_id
1 'polypeptide(L)' 'MRIAVLRVKGIGCESCVLLSKEKALKLKGVRSVRVYGSLMEVEYNEGVTDLKTVVKALEPFYLVTIESDRPLEQR' A
#
# COMPACT_ATOMS: atom_id res chain seq x y z
N MET A 1 3.09 -14.75 -2.45
CA MET A 1 3.24 -13.43 -1.78
C MET A 1 3.63 -12.44 -2.84
N ARG A 2 3.09 -11.23 -2.79
CA ARG A 2 3.32 -10.18 -3.79
C ARG A 2 3.78 -8.89 -3.14
N ILE A 3 4.46 -8.09 -3.93
CA ILE A 3 4.84 -6.73 -3.61
C ILE A 3 4.20 -5.82 -4.65
N ALA A 4 3.42 -4.86 -4.18
CA ALA A 4 2.95 -3.76 -5.02
C ALA A 4 3.56 -2.44 -4.59
N VAL A 5 3.99 -1.65 -5.57
CA VAL A 5 4.42 -0.27 -5.37
C VAL A 5 3.25 0.63 -5.74
N LEU A 6 2.79 1.38 -4.76
CA LEU A 6 1.68 2.30 -4.83
C LEU A 6 2.21 3.73 -4.65
N ARG A 7 1.91 4.63 -5.57
CA ARG A 7 2.12 6.06 -5.38
C ARG A 7 0.94 6.62 -4.60
N VAL A 8 1.21 7.12 -3.39
CA VAL A 8 0.23 7.75 -2.50
C VAL A 8 0.43 9.26 -2.50
N LYS A 9 -0.60 10.01 -2.90
CA LYS A 9 -0.62 11.47 -2.81
C LYS A 9 -1.70 11.90 -1.81
N GLY A 10 -1.28 12.53 -0.72
CA GLY A 10 -2.18 13.03 0.32
C GLY A 10 -3.12 14.09 -0.22
N ILE A 11 -4.41 13.95 0.08
CA ILE A 11 -5.39 14.99 -0.16
C ILE A 11 -5.32 15.93 1.06
N GLY A 12 -4.45 16.95 1.00
CA GLY A 12 -4.60 18.14 1.85
C GLY A 12 -3.72 18.31 3.10
N CYS A 13 -2.77 17.44 3.44
CA CYS A 13 -1.79 17.79 4.48
C CYS A 13 -0.48 17.00 4.39
N GLU A 14 0.64 17.71 4.48
CA GLU A 14 2.02 17.18 4.44
C GLU A 14 2.32 16.20 5.60
N SER A 15 1.45 16.15 6.63
CA SER A 15 1.61 15.32 7.83
C SER A 15 0.97 13.92 7.74
N CYS A 16 0.23 13.58 6.68
CA CYS A 16 -0.65 12.40 6.69
C CYS A 16 -0.03 11.07 6.21
N VAL A 17 1.21 11.04 5.71
CA VAL A 17 1.79 9.80 5.14
C VAL A 17 1.97 8.68 6.20
N LEU A 18 2.19 9.04 7.47
CA LEU A 18 2.34 8.08 8.57
C LEU A 18 1.03 7.33 8.88
N LEU A 19 -0.11 8.01 8.80
CA LEU A 19 -1.43 7.41 9.05
C LEU A 19 -1.80 6.36 7.98
N SER A 20 -1.33 6.55 6.75
CA SER A 20 -1.52 5.58 5.66
C SER A 20 -0.81 4.26 5.96
N LYS A 21 0.41 4.33 6.51
CA LYS A 21 1.22 3.16 6.84
C LYS A 21 0.54 2.28 7.88
N GLU A 22 0.06 2.87 8.98
CA GLU A 22 -0.66 2.12 10.01
C GLU A 22 -1.95 1.50 9.50
N LYS A 23 -2.71 2.21 8.66
CA LYS A 23 -3.92 1.66 8.04
C LYS A 23 -3.63 0.49 7.11
N ALA A 24 -2.61 0.60 6.27
CA ALA A 24 -2.22 -0.49 5.38
C ALA A 24 -1.69 -1.70 6.16
N LEU A 25 -0.92 -1.49 7.23
CA LEU A 25 -0.48 -2.57 8.14
C LEU A 25 -1.66 -3.26 8.87
N LYS A 26 -2.76 -2.54 9.12
CA LYS A 26 -3.98 -3.11 9.70
C LYS A 26 -4.80 -3.94 8.70
N LEU A 27 -4.50 -3.90 7.40
CA LEU A 27 -5.20 -4.72 6.42
C LEU A 27 -4.79 -6.19 6.56
N LYS A 28 -5.80 -7.05 6.67
CA LYS A 28 -5.61 -8.49 6.84
C LYS A 28 -4.96 -9.06 5.57
N GLY A 29 -3.79 -9.68 5.71
CA GLY A 29 -3.03 -10.20 4.58
C GLY A 29 -1.88 -9.28 4.10
N VAL A 30 -1.80 -8.05 4.58
CA VAL A 30 -0.60 -7.23 4.44
C VAL A 30 0.44 -7.69 5.45
N ARG A 31 1.63 -8.04 4.98
CA ARG A 31 2.74 -8.53 5.80
C ARG A 31 3.67 -7.41 6.20
N SER A 32 3.91 -6.46 5.29
CA SER A 32 4.88 -5.41 5.48
C SER A 32 4.56 -4.24 4.56
N VAL A 33 4.89 -3.04 5.02
CA VAL A 33 4.63 -1.78 4.33
C VAL A 33 5.83 -0.87 4.50
N ARG A 34 6.43 -0.47 3.39
CA ARG A 34 7.53 0.49 3.33
C ARG A 34 7.06 1.74 2.63
N VAL A 35 7.47 2.91 3.11
CA VAL A 35 7.05 4.19 2.54
C VAL A 35 8.30 5.01 2.22
N TYR A 36 8.37 5.47 0.97
CA TYR A 36 9.45 6.23 0.36
C TYR A 36 8.88 7.58 -0.13
N GLY A 37 8.58 8.48 0.81
CA GLY A 37 7.96 9.76 0.52
C GLY A 37 6.55 9.59 -0.05
N SER A 38 6.39 9.79 -1.37
CA SER A 38 5.12 9.61 -2.09
C SER A 38 4.92 8.20 -2.65
N LEU A 39 5.89 7.31 -2.52
CA LEU A 39 5.78 5.91 -2.92
C LEU A 39 5.61 5.01 -1.69
N MET A 40 4.84 3.96 -1.84
CA MET A 40 4.49 3.01 -0.78
C MET A 40 4.60 1.61 -1.35
N GLU A 41 5.53 0.83 -0.83
CA GLU A 41 5.69 -0.58 -1.16
C GLU A 41 4.90 -1.41 -0.14
N VAL A 42 3.93 -2.18 -0.64
CA VAL A 42 3.06 -3.03 0.17
C VAL A 42 3.34 -4.48 -0.18
N GLU A 43 3.80 -5.24 0.80
CA GLU A 43 3.99 -6.68 0.71
C GLU A 43 2.72 -7.35 1.24
N TYR A 44 1.99 -8.04 0.38
CA TYR A 44 0.70 -8.65 0.73
C TYR A 44 0.58 -10.09 0.21
N ASN A 45 -0.30 -10.85 0.86
CA ASN A 45 -0.62 -12.21 0.46
C ASN A 45 -1.86 -12.21 -0.43
N GLU A 46 -1.67 -12.50 -1.73
CA GLU A 46 -2.75 -12.61 -2.72
C GLU A 46 -3.82 -13.66 -2.37
N GLY A 47 -3.50 -14.64 -1.52
CA GLY A 47 -4.47 -15.62 -1.03
C GLY A 47 -5.40 -15.10 0.08
N VAL A 48 -5.11 -13.92 0.65
CA VAL A 48 -5.88 -13.32 1.76
C VAL A 48 -6.45 -11.95 1.38
N THR A 49 -5.68 -11.13 0.67
CA THR A 49 -6.10 -9.80 0.21
C THR A 49 -5.59 -9.53 -1.20
N ASP A 50 -6.37 -8.76 -1.95
CA ASP A 50 -6.02 -8.30 -3.30
C ASP A 50 -5.58 -6.84 -3.28
N LEU A 51 -4.80 -6.43 -4.28
CA LEU A 51 -4.36 -5.06 -4.45
C LEU A 51 -5.53 -4.07 -4.52
N LYS A 52 -6.64 -4.44 -5.18
CA LYS A 52 -7.84 -3.60 -5.27
C LYS A 52 -8.42 -3.30 -3.89
N THR A 53 -8.42 -4.27 -2.98
CA THR A 53 -8.92 -4.08 -1.61
C THR A 53 -8.03 -3.11 -0.84
N VAL A 54 -6.71 -3.23 -1.01
CA VAL A 54 -5.72 -2.32 -0.41
C VAL A 54 -5.92 -0.89 -0.92
N VAL A 55 -6.03 -0.73 -2.23
CA VAL A 55 -6.27 0.57 -2.88
C VAL A 55 -7.58 1.18 -2.38
N LYS A 56 -8.68 0.42 -2.38
CA LYS A 56 -10.01 0.91 -1.96
C LYS A 56 -10.06 1.36 -0.50
N ALA A 57 -9.24 0.75 0.37
CA ALA A 57 -9.12 1.17 1.77
C ALA A 57 -8.38 2.51 1.94
N LEU A 58 -7.55 2.88 0.95
CA LEU A 58 -6.70 4.07 0.96
C LEU A 58 -7.28 5.22 0.13
N GLU A 59 -8.02 4.94 -0.94
CA GLU A 59 -8.73 5.91 -1.80
C GLU A 59 -9.50 7.02 -1.06
N PRO A 60 -10.24 6.77 0.05
CA PRO A 60 -10.96 7.85 0.74
C PRO A 60 -10.06 8.91 1.40
N PHE A 61 -8.76 8.65 1.55
CA PHE A 61 -7.82 9.55 2.22
C PHE A 61 -6.66 9.98 1.30
N TYR A 62 -6.30 9.14 0.32
CA TYR A 62 -5.13 9.33 -0.54
C TYR A 62 -5.52 9.01 -1.98
N LEU A 63 -4.95 9.76 -2.92
CA LEU A 63 -4.92 9.34 -4.31
C LEU A 63 -3.85 8.25 -4.45
N VAL A 64 -4.30 7.04 -4.80
CA VAL A 64 -3.43 5.87 -4.92
C VAL A 64 -3.31 5.48 -6.39
N THR A 65 -2.08 5.44 -6.89
CA THR A 65 -1.77 4.94 -8.24
C THR A 65 -0.90 3.70 -8.13
N ILE A 66 -1.23 2.64 -8.84
CA ILE A 66 -0.41 1.42 -8.87
C ILE A 66 0.73 1.65 -9.86
N GLU A 67 1.97 1.73 -9.36
CA GLU A 67 3.16 1.86 -10.19
C GLU A 67 3.67 0.48 -10.62
N SER A 68 3.53 -0.54 -9.77
CA SER A 68 3.95 -1.92 -10.06
C SER A 68 3.24 -2.93 -9.16
N ASP A 69 2.96 -4.12 -9.69
CA ASP A 69 2.56 -5.32 -8.93
C ASP A 69 3.43 -6.47 -9.41
N ARG A 70 4.22 -7.06 -8.50
CA ARG A 70 5.10 -8.19 -8.84
C ARG A 70 5.08 -9.25 -7.75
N PRO A 71 5.22 -10.54 -8.12
CA PRO A 71 5.41 -11.58 -7.12
C PRO A 71 6.73 -11.34 -6.37
N LEU A 72 6.73 -11.67 -5.07
CA LEU A 72 7.90 -11.58 -4.23
C LEU A 72 8.80 -12.78 -4.58
N GLU A 73 9.71 -12.61 -5.54
CA GLU A 73 10.73 -13.61 -5.88
C GLU A 73 11.62 -13.83 -4.66
N GLN A 74 11.39 -14.95 -3.96
CA GLN A 74 12.25 -15.42 -2.90
C GLN A 74 13.50 -16.04 -3.55
N ARG A 75 14.61 -15.32 -3.52
CA ARG A 75 15.93 -15.85 -3.86
C ARG A 75 16.58 -16.52 -2.66
#